data_AF-A0A0P0VF72-F1
#
_entry.id   AF-A0A0P0VF72-F1
#
_cell.length_a   1.000
_cell.length_b   1.000
_cell.length_c   1.000
_cell.angle_alpha   90.00
_cell.angle_beta   90.00
_cell.angle_gamma   90.00
#
_symmetry.space_group_name_H-M   'P 1'
#
loop_
_entity.id
_entity.type
_entity.pdbx_description
1 polymer ?
#
loop_
_entity_poly.entity_id
_entity_poly.type
_entity_poly.pdbx_seq_one_letter_code
_entity_poly.pdbx_strand_id
1 'polypeptide(L)'
;MMRSYGYLNFCDPDIPSFYYGSHYSSMGIVLYYLLRLEPFTALHRNLQGGKFDHADRLFQSIESTYRNCLSNTSDVKELIPEFFYMPEFLENSNSYHLGVKQDGEPLGNVGLPPWAKGCPEEFIHINREALESEYVSSNLHHWIDLIFGYKQRGKPAVEVKGNLFLLSAPTPPPPTPPPQVFHSSQTLHDLTNGVAIVWTRRQTYFTI
;
A
#
# COMPACT_ATOMS: atom_id res chain seq x y z
N MET A 1 8.08 -2.96 -15.56
CA MET A 1 8.01 -3.79 -16.77
C MET A 1 6.84 -4.78 -16.71
N MET A 2 6.77 -5.71 -15.73
CA MET A 2 5.66 -6.69 -15.64
C MET A 2 4.25 -6.07 -15.54
N ARG A 3 4.04 -5.05 -14.69
CA ARG A 3 2.70 -4.43 -14.47
C ARG A 3 2.05 -3.92 -15.77
N SER A 4 2.82 -3.33 -16.69
CA SER A 4 2.33 -2.90 -18.00
C SER A 4 2.11 -4.05 -18.99
N TYR A 5 2.91 -5.12 -18.89
CA TYR A 5 2.70 -6.33 -19.69
C TYR A 5 1.39 -7.03 -19.33
N GLY A 6 1.00 -7.02 -18.05
CA GLY A 6 -0.33 -7.47 -17.62
C GLY A 6 -1.44 -6.69 -18.32
N TYR A 7 -1.55 -5.38 -18.06
CA TYR A 7 -2.59 -4.53 -18.64
C TYR A 7 -2.68 -4.59 -20.17
N LEU A 8 -1.53 -4.57 -20.88
CA LEU A 8 -1.50 -4.55 -22.34
C LEU A 8 -1.84 -5.88 -23.02
N ASN A 9 -1.72 -7.01 -22.32
CA ASN A 9 -2.01 -8.34 -22.87
C ASN A 9 -3.20 -9.02 -22.18
N PHE A 10 -3.89 -8.32 -21.28
CA PHE A 10 -5.08 -8.83 -20.59
C PHE A 10 -6.29 -8.72 -21.53
N CYS A 11 -6.52 -9.80 -22.27
CA CYS A 11 -7.62 -9.94 -23.23
C CYS A 11 -8.69 -10.89 -22.69
N ASP A 12 -9.40 -10.46 -21.65
CA ASP A 12 -10.63 -11.08 -21.16
C ASP A 12 -11.81 -10.20 -21.60
N PRO A 13 -12.86 -10.73 -22.24
CA PRO A 13 -13.99 -9.93 -22.71
C PRO A 13 -14.93 -9.48 -21.58
N ASP A 14 -14.97 -10.21 -20.46
CA ASP A 14 -15.86 -9.95 -19.33
C ASP A 14 -15.19 -9.11 -18.24
N ILE A 15 -13.85 -9.17 -18.16
CA ILE A 15 -13.05 -8.47 -17.15
C ILE A 15 -12.28 -7.28 -17.77
N PRO A 16 -12.48 -6.03 -17.31
CA PRO A 16 -11.68 -4.88 -17.75
C PRO A 16 -10.20 -5.03 -17.41
N SER A 17 -9.30 -4.57 -18.29
CA SER A 17 -7.86 -4.54 -18.02
C SER A 17 -7.52 -3.70 -16.78
N PHE A 18 -6.65 -4.24 -15.91
CA PHE A 18 -6.24 -3.62 -14.65
C PHE A 18 -4.72 -3.68 -14.46
N TYR A 19 -4.18 -2.84 -13.58
CA TYR A 19 -2.78 -2.91 -13.16
C TYR A 19 -2.58 -3.72 -11.87
N TYR A 20 -3.62 -3.79 -11.03
CA TYR A 20 -3.57 -4.41 -9.70
C TYR A 20 -4.78 -5.33 -9.44
N GLY A 21 -4.52 -6.60 -9.11
CA GLY A 21 -5.57 -7.54 -8.68
C GLY A 21 -6.04 -7.32 -7.24
N SER A 22 -5.24 -6.63 -6.42
CA SER A 22 -5.51 -6.33 -5.02
C SER A 22 -5.72 -4.83 -4.85
N HIS A 23 -6.70 -4.42 -4.03
CA HIS A 23 -7.01 -3.01 -3.77
C HIS A 23 -6.11 -2.43 -2.66
N TYR A 24 -5.85 -1.12 -2.70
CA TYR A 24 -4.99 -0.43 -1.73
C TYR A 24 -5.58 -0.34 -0.31
N SER A 25 -6.90 -0.51 -0.19
CA SER A 25 -7.61 -0.57 1.09
C SER A 25 -8.56 -1.76 1.12
N SER A 26 -8.54 -2.54 2.20
CA SER A 26 -9.45 -3.66 2.42
C SER A 26 -9.48 -4.02 3.91
N MET A 27 -10.51 -4.74 4.34
CA MET A 27 -10.59 -5.27 5.71
C MET A 27 -9.35 -6.08 6.10
N GLY A 28 -8.80 -6.88 5.16
CA GLY A 28 -7.58 -7.67 5.41
C GLY A 28 -6.34 -6.79 5.68
N ILE A 29 -6.26 -5.60 5.10
CA ILE A 29 -5.17 -4.64 5.32
C ILE A 29 -5.30 -3.98 6.70
N VAL A 30 -6.52 -3.58 7.09
CA VAL A 30 -6.79 -3.04 8.43
C VAL A 30 -6.47 -4.08 9.52
N LEU A 31 -6.94 -5.32 9.35
CA LEU A 31 -6.66 -6.45 10.27
C LEU A 31 -5.20 -6.92 10.25
N TYR A 32 -4.44 -6.60 9.21
CA TYR A 32 -3.00 -6.84 9.15
C TYR A 32 -2.25 -5.84 10.02
N TYR A 33 -2.52 -4.54 9.87
CA TYR A 33 -1.87 -3.50 10.68
C TYR A 33 -2.31 -3.53 12.15
N LEU A 34 -3.61 -3.58 12.42
CA LEU A 34 -4.17 -3.47 13.78
C LEU A 34 -4.20 -4.80 14.56
N LEU A 35 -3.48 -5.81 14.09
CA LEU A 35 -3.39 -7.18 14.65
C LEU A 35 -3.24 -7.27 16.18
N ARG A 36 -2.65 -6.26 16.82
CA ARG A 36 -2.28 -6.24 18.24
C ARG A 36 -3.33 -5.59 19.15
N LEU A 37 -4.40 -5.03 18.58
CA LEU A 37 -5.46 -4.34 19.31
C LEU A 37 -6.80 -5.07 19.17
N GLU A 38 -7.53 -5.23 20.26
CA GLU A 38 -8.95 -5.61 20.17
C GLU A 38 -9.79 -4.42 19.68
N PRO A 39 -10.87 -4.65 18.91
CA PRO A 39 -11.43 -5.94 18.51
C PRO A 39 -10.75 -6.58 17.27
N PHE A 40 -9.73 -5.93 16.70
CA PHE A 40 -9.08 -6.38 15.46
C PHE A 40 -8.34 -7.71 15.62
N THR A 41 -7.75 -8.00 16.79
CA THR A 41 -7.18 -9.32 17.13
C THR A 41 -8.24 -10.43 17.01
N ALA A 42 -9.42 -10.26 17.61
CA ALA A 42 -10.51 -11.23 17.52
C ALA A 42 -11.03 -11.39 16.09
N LEU A 43 -11.19 -10.28 15.35
CA LEU A 43 -11.60 -10.29 13.94
C LEU A 43 -10.59 -10.99 13.02
N HIS A 44 -9.29 -10.76 13.22
CA HIS A 44 -8.22 -11.47 12.51
C HIS A 44 -8.27 -12.97 12.77
N ARG A 45 -8.39 -13.38 14.04
CA ARG A 45 -8.50 -14.81 14.39
C ARG A 45 -9.75 -15.45 13.78
N ASN A 46 -10.89 -14.76 13.76
CA ASN A 46 -12.10 -15.25 13.12
C ASN A 46 -11.88 -15.51 11.62
N LEU A 47 -11.31 -14.52 10.90
CA LEU A 47 -10.97 -14.61 9.48
C LEU A 47 -10.00 -15.77 9.17
N GLN A 48 -9.10 -16.11 10.10
CA GLN A 48 -8.08 -17.16 9.97
C GLN A 48 -8.47 -18.50 10.64
N GLY A 49 -9.76 -18.74 10.88
CA GLY A 49 -10.25 -20.04 11.37
C GLY A 49 -9.97 -20.32 12.84
N GLY A 50 -9.97 -19.29 13.69
CA GLY A 50 -9.82 -19.35 15.15
C GLY A 50 -8.40 -19.16 15.68
N LYS A 51 -7.41 -18.97 14.81
CA LYS A 51 -5.98 -18.83 15.15
C LYS A 51 -5.34 -17.61 14.47
N PHE A 52 -4.12 -17.25 14.85
CA PHE A 52 -3.32 -16.31 14.06
C PHE A 52 -2.80 -16.96 12.77
N ASP A 53 -2.48 -16.14 11.77
CA ASP A 53 -1.79 -16.59 10.56
C ASP A 53 -0.31 -16.96 10.86
N HIS A 54 0.40 -17.53 9.87
CA HIS A 54 1.84 -17.76 9.95
C HIS A 54 2.61 -16.47 10.25
N ALA A 55 3.55 -16.53 11.20
CA ALA A 55 4.26 -15.36 11.72
C ALA A 55 4.93 -14.49 10.63
N ASP A 56 5.54 -15.10 9.61
CA ASP A 56 6.18 -14.37 8.51
C ASP A 56 5.19 -13.59 7.60
N ARG A 57 3.90 -13.92 7.67
CA ARG A 57 2.81 -13.22 6.96
C ARG A 57 2.13 -12.14 7.80
N LEU A 58 2.37 -12.12 9.11
CA LEU A 58 1.83 -11.10 10.01
C LEU A 58 2.63 -9.79 9.90
N PHE A 59 2.04 -8.71 10.42
CA PHE A 59 2.70 -7.40 10.42
C PHE A 59 3.85 -7.36 11.43
N GLN A 60 5.09 -7.48 10.93
CA GLN A 60 6.29 -7.66 11.76
C GLN A 60 7.20 -6.43 11.87
N SER A 61 7.30 -5.59 10.83
CA SER A 61 8.22 -4.45 10.81
C SER A 61 7.81 -3.45 9.74
N ILE A 62 7.87 -2.16 10.07
CA ILE A 62 7.60 -1.02 9.17
C ILE A 62 8.43 -1.17 7.89
N GLU A 63 9.73 -1.46 8.04
CA GLU A 63 10.65 -1.59 6.91
C GLU A 63 10.31 -2.80 6.03
N SER A 64 10.03 -3.96 6.62
CA SER A 64 9.68 -5.16 5.86
C SER A 64 8.40 -4.94 5.04
N THR A 65 7.39 -4.31 5.65
CA THR A 65 6.09 -4.05 5.03
C THR A 65 6.23 -3.02 3.91
N TYR A 66 7.03 -1.97 4.12
CA TYR A 66 7.37 -1.00 3.08
C TYR A 66 8.08 -1.66 1.89
N ARG A 67 9.16 -2.41 2.14
CA ARG A 67 9.92 -3.12 1.10
C ARG A 67 9.03 -4.09 0.32
N ASN A 68 8.06 -4.74 0.96
CA ASN A 68 7.08 -5.61 0.31
C ASN A 68 6.13 -4.82 -0.62
N CYS A 69 5.55 -3.69 -0.18
CA CYS A 69 4.79 -2.80 -1.08
C CYS A 69 5.65 -2.25 -2.24
N LEU A 70 6.98 -2.18 -2.05
CA LEU A 70 7.90 -1.74 -3.09
C LEU A 70 8.21 -2.82 -4.14
N SER A 71 8.33 -4.08 -3.74
CA SER A 71 8.82 -5.18 -4.59
C SER A 71 7.70 -6.03 -5.18
N ASN A 72 6.70 -6.40 -4.37
CA ASN A 72 5.62 -7.27 -4.75
C ASN A 72 4.58 -6.50 -5.62
N THR A 73 4.04 -7.16 -6.65
CA THR A 73 3.02 -6.57 -7.52
C THR A 73 1.60 -6.71 -6.98
N SER A 74 1.38 -7.67 -6.09
CA SER A 74 0.09 -7.90 -5.41
C SER A 74 0.00 -7.18 -4.06
N ASP A 75 1.12 -6.64 -3.56
CA ASP A 75 1.16 -5.84 -2.34
C ASP A 75 1.14 -4.35 -2.69
N VAL A 76 -0.03 -3.73 -2.52
CA VAL A 76 -0.30 -2.32 -2.84
C VAL A 76 -1.07 -1.59 -1.75
N LYS A 77 -1.03 -2.11 -0.51
CA LYS A 77 -1.69 -1.49 0.65
C LYS A 77 -1.13 -0.10 0.95
N GLU A 78 -2.03 0.87 1.02
CA GLU A 78 -1.80 2.19 1.60
C GLU A 78 -1.73 2.13 3.13
N LEU A 79 -1.33 3.23 3.76
CA LEU A 79 -1.40 3.40 5.21
C LEU A 79 -2.84 3.63 5.68
N ILE A 80 -3.08 3.29 6.95
CA ILE A 80 -4.33 3.60 7.67
C ILE A 80 -4.11 4.82 8.59
N PRO A 81 -5.16 5.60 8.92
CA PRO A 81 -5.04 6.84 9.71
C PRO A 81 -4.27 6.71 11.03
N GLU A 82 -4.34 5.54 11.65
CA GLU A 82 -3.70 5.17 12.93
C GLU A 82 -2.18 5.41 12.92
N PHE A 83 -1.51 5.32 11.77
CA PHE A 83 -0.07 5.60 11.59
C PHE A 83 0.33 7.05 11.93
N PHE A 84 -0.64 7.96 12.11
CA PHE A 84 -0.43 9.39 12.34
C PHE A 84 -0.94 9.87 13.72
N TYR A 85 -1.55 9.00 14.54
CA TYR A 85 -2.02 9.40 15.88
C TYR A 85 -2.03 8.31 16.96
N MET A 86 -1.86 7.02 16.63
CA MET A 86 -2.10 5.92 17.57
C MET A 86 -0.86 5.00 17.67
N PRO A 87 0.02 5.15 18.68
CA PRO A 87 1.20 4.29 18.83
C PRO A 87 0.86 2.82 19.16
N GLU A 88 -0.28 2.56 19.80
CA GLU A 88 -0.59 1.30 20.48
C GLU A 88 -0.67 0.08 19.54
N PHE A 89 -0.96 0.25 18.25
CA PHE A 89 -1.00 -0.89 17.31
C PHE A 89 0.39 -1.46 16.98
N LEU A 90 1.46 -0.74 17.33
CA LEU A 90 2.84 -1.14 17.13
C LEU A 90 3.34 -2.04 18.27
N GLU A 91 2.63 -2.08 19.40
CA GLU A 91 3.04 -2.82 20.59
C GLU A 91 2.19 -4.07 20.82
N ASN A 92 2.82 -5.17 21.24
CA ASN A 92 2.11 -6.38 21.64
C ASN A 92 1.79 -6.33 23.15
N SER A 93 1.16 -5.25 23.60
CA SER A 93 0.90 -4.97 25.03
C SER A 93 0.02 -6.03 25.70
N ASN A 94 -0.81 -6.72 24.89
CA ASN A 94 -1.62 -7.88 25.30
C ASN A 94 -0.83 -9.20 25.41
N SER A 95 0.48 -9.19 25.13
CA SER A 95 1.38 -10.37 25.17
C SER A 95 0.88 -11.56 24.35
N TYR A 96 0.30 -11.30 23.17
CA TYR A 96 -0.20 -12.37 22.30
C TYR A 96 0.95 -13.24 21.78
N HIS A 97 0.74 -14.55 21.76
CA HIS A 97 1.63 -15.49 21.07
C HIS A 97 1.35 -15.47 19.56
N LEU A 98 1.99 -14.54 18.85
CA LEU A 98 1.86 -14.34 17.39
C LEU A 98 2.67 -15.36 16.56
N GLY A 99 3.31 -16.33 17.22
CA GLY A 99 4.13 -17.37 16.59
C GLY A 99 5.62 -17.00 16.50
N VAL A 100 6.36 -17.85 15.79
CA VAL A 100 7.81 -17.74 15.59
C VAL A 100 8.07 -17.67 14.09
N LYS A 101 8.91 -16.72 13.66
CA LYS A 101 9.31 -16.51 12.26
C LYS A 101 10.26 -17.62 11.78
N GLN A 102 10.50 -17.70 10.47
CA GLN A 102 11.43 -18.68 9.89
C GLN A 102 12.89 -18.52 10.36
N ASP A 103 13.28 -17.33 10.82
CA ASP A 103 14.60 -17.08 11.42
C ASP A 103 14.70 -17.52 12.89
N GLY A 104 13.63 -18.05 13.49
CA GLY A 104 13.58 -18.51 14.87
C GLY A 104 13.18 -17.43 15.89
N GLU A 105 13.04 -16.17 15.46
CA GLU A 105 12.66 -15.08 16.37
C GLU A 105 11.14 -15.07 16.64
N PRO A 106 10.71 -14.99 17.91
CA PRO A 106 9.29 -14.85 18.26
C PRO A 106 8.74 -13.49 17.82
N LEU A 107 7.52 -13.47 17.30
CA LEU A 107 6.89 -12.24 16.84
C LEU A 107 6.23 -11.49 18.01
N GLY A 108 6.71 -10.26 18.29
CA GLY A 108 6.23 -9.38 19.35
C GLY A 108 5.80 -8.01 18.84
N ASN A 109 6.39 -6.95 19.42
CA ASN A 109 6.24 -5.57 18.94
C ASN A 109 6.68 -5.44 17.47
N VAL A 110 6.14 -4.44 16.77
CA VAL A 110 6.50 -4.12 15.39
C VAL A 110 7.91 -3.55 15.35
N GLY A 111 8.76 -4.09 14.49
CA GLY A 111 10.10 -3.54 14.23
C GLY A 111 10.01 -2.12 13.66
N LEU A 112 10.45 -1.15 14.47
CA LEU A 112 10.47 0.28 14.12
C LEU A 112 11.78 0.67 13.40
N PRO A 113 11.77 1.72 12.57
CA PRO A 113 12.99 2.23 11.94
C PRO A 113 13.96 2.81 12.99
N PRO A 114 15.29 2.81 12.74
CA PRO A 114 16.29 3.23 13.74
C PRO A 114 16.11 4.64 14.29
N TRP A 115 15.59 5.57 13.48
CA TRP A 115 15.35 6.96 13.88
C TRP A 115 14.26 7.09 14.97
N ALA A 116 13.35 6.12 15.09
CA ALA A 116 12.34 6.09 16.14
C ALA A 116 12.88 5.58 17.49
N LYS A 117 14.15 5.13 17.57
CA LYS A 117 14.85 4.71 18.81
C LYS A 117 14.13 3.59 19.59
N GLY A 118 13.25 2.83 18.94
CA GLY A 118 12.41 1.81 19.57
C GLY A 118 11.16 2.34 20.29
N CYS A 119 10.84 3.63 20.16
CA CYS A 119 9.69 4.30 20.76
C CYS A 119 8.54 4.44 19.73
N PRO A 120 7.38 3.79 19.94
CA PRO A 120 6.20 3.96 19.09
C PRO A 120 5.70 5.41 19.01
N GLU A 121 5.77 6.17 20.11
CA GLU A 121 5.34 7.56 20.19
C GLU A 121 6.21 8.47 19.31
N GLU A 122 7.54 8.27 19.33
CA GLU A 122 8.49 8.96 18.44
C GLU A 122 8.19 8.65 16.97
N PHE A 123 7.85 7.39 16.65
CA PHE A 123 7.46 6.98 15.31
C PHE A 123 6.20 7.71 14.82
N ILE A 124 5.14 7.73 15.65
CA ILE A 124 3.88 8.42 15.33
C ILE A 124 4.07 9.94 15.27
N HIS A 125 4.86 10.52 16.18
CA HIS A 125 5.15 11.95 16.21
C HIS A 125 5.80 12.42 14.91
N ILE A 126 6.87 11.75 14.48
CA ILE A 126 7.58 12.07 13.23
C ILE A 126 6.68 11.82 12.00
N ASN A 127 5.87 10.76 11.98
CA ASN A 127 4.89 10.55 10.90
C ASN A 127 3.88 11.71 10.80
N ARG A 128 3.47 12.26 11.94
CA ARG A 128 2.54 13.40 11.99
C ARG A 128 3.21 14.69 11.54
N GLU A 129 4.43 14.99 11.99
CA GLU A 129 5.19 16.14 11.49
C GLU A 129 5.44 16.05 9.98
N ALA A 130 5.73 14.84 9.49
CA ALA A 130 5.83 14.54 8.07
C ALA A 130 4.53 14.82 7.30
N LEU A 131 3.38 14.39 7.82
CA LEU A 131 2.05 14.61 7.22
C LEU A 131 1.69 16.10 7.14
N GLU A 132 2.02 16.88 8.18
CA GLU A 132 1.73 18.32 8.26
C GLU A 132 2.82 19.19 7.56
N SER A 133 3.83 18.58 6.94
CA SER A 133 4.93 19.31 6.30
C SER A 133 4.49 20.13 5.08
N GLU A 134 5.26 21.17 4.74
CA GLU A 134 5.04 21.98 3.53
C GLU A 134 5.13 21.13 2.25
N TYR A 135 5.99 20.12 2.24
CA TYR A 135 6.10 19.18 1.12
C TYR A 135 4.81 18.38 0.92
N VAL A 136 4.25 17.79 1.98
CA VAL A 136 2.97 17.06 1.88
C VAL A 136 1.85 18.04 1.56
N SER A 137 1.74 19.18 2.25
CA SER A 137 0.74 20.23 1.96
C SER A 137 0.74 20.64 0.48
N SER A 138 1.91 20.80 -0.13
CA SER A 138 2.05 21.18 -1.54
C SER A 138 1.67 20.06 -2.53
N ASN A 139 1.74 18.79 -2.13
CA ASN A 139 1.59 17.63 -3.02
C ASN A 139 0.35 16.76 -2.74
N LEU A 140 -0.29 16.88 -1.58
CA LEU A 140 -1.39 16.01 -1.12
C LEU A 140 -2.57 15.99 -2.10
N HIS A 141 -2.84 17.12 -2.76
CA HIS A 141 -3.88 17.23 -3.78
C HIS A 141 -3.65 16.26 -4.96
N HIS A 142 -2.40 15.91 -5.31
CA HIS A 142 -2.11 14.88 -6.30
C HIS A 142 -2.50 13.48 -5.82
N TRP A 143 -2.36 13.17 -4.52
CA TRP A 143 -2.83 11.90 -3.96
C TRP A 143 -4.37 11.87 -3.89
N ILE A 144 -5.01 12.98 -3.51
CA ILE A 144 -6.47 13.13 -3.55
C ILE A 144 -7.00 12.90 -4.98
N ASP A 145 -6.34 13.44 -6.01
CA ASP A 145 -6.69 13.16 -7.41
C ASP A 145 -6.68 11.67 -7.75
N LEU A 146 -5.74 10.90 -7.19
CA LEU A 146 -5.59 9.46 -7.44
C LEU A 146 -6.73 8.67 -6.77
N ILE A 147 -7.01 8.96 -5.50
CA ILE A 147 -7.92 8.16 -4.67
C ILE A 147 -9.39 8.58 -4.84
N PHE A 148 -9.66 9.88 -4.92
CA PHE A 148 -11.02 10.44 -4.92
C PHE A 148 -11.34 11.33 -6.14
N GLY A 149 -10.33 11.89 -6.78
CA GLY A 149 -10.48 12.82 -7.90
C GLY A 149 -10.42 12.17 -9.28
N TYR A 150 -10.09 13.01 -10.29
CA TYR A 150 -10.26 12.65 -11.70
C TYR A 150 -9.29 11.58 -12.21
N LYS A 151 -8.21 11.26 -11.47
CA LYS A 151 -7.25 10.21 -11.81
C LYS A 151 -7.67 8.82 -11.29
N GLN A 152 -8.81 8.70 -10.59
CA GLN A 152 -9.33 7.40 -10.15
C GLN A 152 -9.79 6.51 -11.33
N ARG A 153 -10.31 7.10 -12.42
CA ARG A 153 -10.94 6.36 -13.54
C ARG A 153 -10.59 6.93 -14.92
N GLY A 154 -10.95 6.21 -15.99
CA GLY A 154 -10.80 6.66 -17.37
C GLY A 154 -9.35 6.78 -17.84
N LYS A 155 -9.12 7.55 -18.92
CA LYS A 155 -7.78 7.74 -19.52
C LYS A 155 -6.72 8.22 -18.50
N PRO A 156 -6.99 9.20 -17.61
CA PRO A 156 -6.01 9.65 -16.61
C PRO A 156 -5.53 8.52 -15.68
N ALA A 157 -6.41 7.59 -15.30
CA ALA A 157 -6.05 6.42 -14.48
C ALA A 157 -5.14 5.42 -15.22
N VAL A 158 -5.33 5.26 -16.53
CA VAL A 158 -4.47 4.43 -17.41
C VAL A 158 -3.06 5.04 -17.49
N GLU A 159 -2.99 6.37 -17.65
CA GLU A 159 -1.76 7.14 -17.86
C GLU A 159 -0.86 7.16 -16.61
N VAL A 160 -1.43 7.33 -15.41
CA VAL A 160 -0.65 7.33 -14.15
C VAL A 160 -0.16 5.93 -13.72
N LYS A 161 -0.70 4.85 -14.30
CA LYS A 161 -0.34 3.44 -14.02
C LYS A 161 -0.47 3.03 -12.54
N GLY A 162 -1.24 3.80 -11.77
CA GLY A 162 -1.37 3.70 -10.31
C GLY A 162 -2.74 3.18 -9.82
N ASN A 163 -3.83 3.43 -10.55
CA ASN A 163 -5.17 3.40 -9.94
C ASN A 163 -6.17 2.40 -10.53
N LEU A 164 -5.77 1.57 -11.50
CA LEU A 164 -6.67 0.57 -12.07
C LEU A 164 -6.59 -0.73 -11.28
N PHE A 165 -7.48 -0.87 -10.31
CA PHE A 165 -7.69 -2.08 -9.53
C PHE A 165 -8.84 -2.90 -10.14
N LEU A 166 -8.69 -4.23 -10.19
CA LEU A 166 -9.66 -5.15 -10.80
C LEU A 166 -11.11 -4.89 -10.37
N LEU A 167 -11.36 -4.73 -9.06
CA LEU A 167 -12.70 -4.54 -8.50
C LEU A 167 -13.24 -3.09 -8.61
N SER A 168 -12.44 -2.14 -9.10
CA SER A 168 -12.83 -0.74 -9.28
C SER A 168 -12.82 -0.28 -10.74
N ALA A 169 -12.39 -1.15 -11.66
CA ALA A 169 -12.38 -0.86 -13.08
C ALA A 169 -13.83 -0.77 -13.62
N PRO A 170 -14.18 0.27 -14.40
CA PRO A 170 -15.48 0.34 -15.03
C PRO A 170 -15.66 -0.83 -16.01
N THR A 171 -16.87 -1.39 -16.08
CA THR A 171 -17.21 -2.41 -17.09
C THR A 171 -16.89 -1.91 -18.50
N PRO A 172 -16.47 -2.79 -19.43
CA PRO A 172 -16.08 -2.34 -20.76
C PRO A 172 -17.32 -1.77 -21.48
N PRO A 173 -17.23 -0.60 -22.13
CA PRO A 173 -18.24 -0.23 -23.11
C PRO A 173 -18.23 -1.24 -24.26
N PRO A 174 -19.37 -1.49 -24.93
CA PRO A 174 -19.41 -2.43 -26.06
C PRO A 174 -18.40 -2.04 -27.16
N PRO A 175 -17.84 -3.03 -27.87
CA PRO A 175 -16.71 -2.81 -28.77
C PRO A 175 -17.05 -1.79 -29.87
N THR A 176 -16.27 -0.71 -29.93
CA THR A 176 -16.32 0.28 -31.00
C THR A 176 -15.26 -0.03 -32.07
N PRO A 177 -15.53 0.25 -33.35
CA PRO A 177 -14.62 -0.11 -34.44
C PRO A 177 -13.29 0.66 -34.35
N PRO A 178 -12.17 0.07 -34.81
CA PRO A 178 -10.82 0.56 -34.51
C PRO A 178 -10.49 1.90 -35.20
N PRO A 179 -10.10 2.95 -34.45
CA PRO A 179 -9.50 4.16 -35.01
C PRO A 179 -8.02 3.94 -35.34
N GLN A 180 -7.52 4.59 -36.39
CA GLN A 180 -6.13 4.47 -36.85
C GLN A 180 -5.13 5.10 -35.87
N VAL A 181 -3.97 4.45 -35.69
CA VAL A 181 -2.95 4.84 -34.71
C VAL A 181 -1.86 5.71 -35.35
N PHE A 182 -1.53 6.83 -34.70
CA PHE A 182 -0.26 7.53 -34.88
C PHE A 182 0.53 7.49 -33.55
N HIS A 183 1.81 7.11 -33.62
CA HIS A 183 2.69 6.99 -32.46
C HIS A 183 3.64 8.19 -32.32
N SER A 184 3.86 8.63 -31.08
CA SER A 184 5.17 9.13 -30.64
C SER A 184 5.32 8.88 -29.13
N SER A 185 6.56 8.68 -28.67
CA SER A 185 6.87 8.26 -27.30
C SER A 185 8.23 8.79 -26.86
N GLN A 186 8.34 9.25 -25.61
CA GLN A 186 9.61 9.57 -24.94
C GLN A 186 9.52 9.24 -23.44
N THR A 187 10.66 8.85 -22.86
CA THR A 187 10.85 8.52 -21.43
C THR A 187 12.27 8.92 -21.00
N LEU A 188 12.45 9.39 -19.76
CA LEU A 188 13.76 9.70 -19.15
C LEU A 188 13.81 9.25 -17.68
N HIS A 189 15.03 9.15 -17.12
CA HIS A 189 15.36 8.68 -15.77
C HIS A 189 15.98 9.83 -14.92
N ASP A 190 16.66 9.69 -13.76
CA ASP A 190 17.07 8.57 -12.87
C ASP A 190 17.40 9.11 -11.44
N LEU A 191 17.92 8.25 -10.53
CA LEU A 191 18.61 8.55 -9.23
C LEU A 191 17.73 9.14 -8.08
N THR A 192 17.42 8.49 -6.94
CA THR A 192 18.16 7.88 -5.79
C THR A 192 18.49 8.81 -4.60
N ASN A 193 17.70 8.73 -3.49
CA ASN A 193 18.13 8.32 -2.12
C ASN A 193 17.28 8.91 -0.96
N GLY A 194 16.80 8.06 -0.03
CA GLY A 194 16.53 8.37 1.40
C GLY A 194 15.06 8.37 1.87
N VAL A 195 14.76 9.13 2.95
CA VAL A 195 13.53 9.10 3.78
C VAL A 195 12.23 8.93 2.98
N ALA A 196 11.49 7.86 3.30
CA ALA A 196 10.24 7.52 2.65
C ALA A 196 9.05 7.65 3.62
N ILE A 197 8.30 8.74 3.49
CA ILE A 197 6.92 8.83 3.96
C ILE A 197 6.08 8.16 2.88
N VAL A 198 5.46 7.03 3.21
CA VAL A 198 4.96 6.11 2.19
C VAL A 198 3.47 6.33 1.93
N TRP A 199 3.18 7.19 0.97
CA TRP A 199 1.98 7.04 0.15
C TRP A 199 2.30 6.04 -0.98
N THR A 200 1.81 4.81 -0.88
CA THR A 200 1.97 3.78 -1.93
C THR A 200 0.88 3.96 -2.99
N ARG A 201 1.12 4.33 -4.25
CA ARG A 201 2.30 4.51 -5.12
C ARG A 201 1.68 5.02 -6.46
N ARG A 202 2.27 5.81 -7.38
CA ARG A 202 3.69 5.95 -7.76
C ARG A 202 3.94 7.12 -8.76
N GLN A 203 3.60 8.35 -8.41
CA GLN A 203 4.21 9.61 -8.89
C GLN A 203 4.12 10.55 -7.68
N THR A 204 5.18 11.07 -7.05
CA THR A 204 6.47 11.57 -7.57
C THR A 204 7.61 11.17 -6.62
N TYR A 205 8.85 11.10 -7.10
CA TYR A 205 10.02 10.94 -6.22
C TYR A 205 10.42 12.29 -5.63
N PHE A 206 10.38 12.43 -4.31
CA PHE A 206 11.34 13.27 -3.59
C PHE A 206 11.59 12.71 -2.20
N THR A 207 12.79 13.04 -1.73
CA THR A 207 13.33 12.77 -0.41
C THR A 207 14.15 14.01 -0.02
N ILE A 208 14.25 14.26 1.30
CA ILE A 208 15.24 15.14 1.92
C ILE A 208 16.45 14.31 2.37
#